data_AF-A0A4R5G7J3-F1
#
_entry.id   AF-A0A4R5G7J3-F1
#
_cell.length_a   1.000
_cell.length_b   1.000
_cell.length_c   1.000
_cell.angle_alpha   90.00
_cell.angle_beta   90.00
_cell.angle_gamma   90.00
#
_symmetry.space_group_name_H-M   'P 1'
#
loop_
_entity.id
_entity.type
_entity.pdbx_description
1 polymer ?
#
loop_
_entity_poly.entity_id
_entity_poly.type
_entity_poly.pdbx_seq_one_letter_code
_entity_poly.pdbx_strand_id
1 'polypeptide(L)'
;MTKHAKPTAALLLLLGALSLSHAGALTPPQNTVAANTTRAGTEITNTGYLDYVTDEGTNATDTSNTVTATVKHVPAVAVTPDGGSDGNPDGTPVCGQTVVGVPGEDAVLTYQIQNISNGPDVYDLTTIVGNAAPQQLTAVTYYLDDGDGAFDPNADQPVTSVSLDVGETRTLFATYPIDAGEAGTTQFQISPVATSGADSSVADSGNVGCIDTQDRVGAELQGDNSLRTTAPAIIVSEHTLHNTGNVTLNAGSLQIDQLPGKYPTTYRLGSQTAEYATPQQALTAFGDLAMGQSVPLYVTQQVPAGEANATVSTVKLFTYSPETSSQERVVLTPYNAGDFRVDELYITRGIGNIDKTQGLCSVDAGGLLSCPSGQSMFDDMNTYKQPIEAEPCSVIKYGLFAQNAGDALLRQGRLRDTIPANTTLLGLVPLFADYAALYRVNGGTWTNTRPENLPAGSIVEIAPDLDGDGTFTAADGIPARSNEIGAALYVQVKGPNCAAPNGLPFESINNFQLMFARPGRSQ
;
A
#
# COMPACT_ATOMS: atom_id res chain seq x y z
N MET A 1 48.71 55.51 22.26
CA MET A 1 49.78 55.74 23.26
C MET A 1 49.24 55.24 24.60
N THR A 2 49.66 54.06 25.09
CA THR A 2 50.82 53.83 26.01
C THR A 2 50.65 54.55 27.37
N LYS A 3 50.79 53.91 28.54
CA LYS A 3 51.40 52.59 28.87
C LYS A 3 50.82 51.98 30.18
N HIS A 4 51.28 50.76 30.53
CA HIS A 4 50.78 49.89 31.62
C HIS A 4 50.78 50.44 33.06
N ALA A 5 49.91 49.85 33.90
CA ALA A 5 50.30 49.29 35.21
C ALA A 5 49.39 48.11 35.66
N LYS A 6 49.99 47.15 36.38
CA LYS A 6 49.48 46.03 37.22
C LYS A 6 50.56 45.83 38.32
N PRO A 7 50.46 44.93 39.34
CA PRO A 7 49.37 44.04 39.77
C PRO A 7 49.04 44.10 41.31
N THR A 8 47.96 43.43 41.75
CA THR A 8 47.86 42.56 42.95
C THR A 8 46.45 41.94 43.05
N ALA A 9 46.14 40.93 43.87
CA ALA A 9 46.69 39.57 44.00
C ALA A 9 46.06 38.84 45.22
N ALA A 10 44.96 38.11 45.02
CA ALA A 10 44.42 37.06 45.90
C ALA A 10 43.48 36.21 45.01
N LEU A 11 43.63 34.89 44.81
CA LEU A 11 43.97 33.76 45.67
C LEU A 11 42.85 33.38 46.65
N LEU A 12 41.98 32.47 46.19
CA LEU A 12 41.22 31.56 47.03
C LEU A 12 41.25 30.17 46.36
N LEU A 13 41.57 29.12 47.12
CA LEU A 13 41.54 27.73 46.63
C LEU A 13 40.14 27.16 46.79
N LEU A 14 39.75 26.27 45.88
CA LEU A 14 38.80 25.20 46.19
C LEU A 14 39.31 23.90 45.56
N LEU A 15 39.51 22.86 46.38
CA LEU A 15 39.76 21.50 45.93
C LEU A 15 38.40 20.78 45.84
N GLY A 16 38.20 19.98 44.79
CA GLY A 16 36.95 19.23 44.57
C GLY A 16 37.18 18.04 43.64
N ALA A 17 37.46 16.88 44.25
CA ALA A 17 37.73 15.56 43.67
C ALA A 17 37.40 15.29 42.18
N LEU A 18 38.38 14.73 41.45
CA LEU A 18 38.10 13.88 40.29
C LEU A 18 37.52 12.54 40.77
N SER A 19 36.48 12.05 40.10
CA SER A 19 36.04 10.65 40.17
C SER A 19 35.80 10.10 38.76
N LEU A 20 36.81 9.46 38.17
CA LEU A 20 36.67 8.74 36.90
C LEU A 20 35.94 7.40 37.13
N SER A 21 34.61 7.40 37.02
CA SER A 21 33.84 6.16 36.90
C SER A 21 33.94 5.63 35.46
N HIS A 22 34.92 4.79 35.17
CA HIS A 22 34.93 3.98 33.95
C HIS A 22 33.82 2.92 34.06
N ALA A 23 32.60 3.30 33.67
CA ALA A 23 31.55 2.35 33.34
C ALA A 23 31.92 1.66 32.02
N GLY A 24 32.78 0.64 32.09
CA GLY A 24 33.09 -0.23 30.97
C GLY A 24 31.84 -1.02 30.60
N ALA A 25 31.06 -0.50 29.66
CA ALA A 25 29.91 -1.20 29.11
C ALA A 25 30.39 -2.49 28.45
N LEU A 26 30.17 -3.61 29.14
CA LEU A 26 30.33 -4.94 28.56
C LEU A 26 29.21 -5.12 27.52
N THR A 27 29.50 -4.71 26.28
CA THR A 27 28.68 -5.08 25.13
C THR A 27 28.52 -6.60 25.14
N PRO A 28 27.30 -7.14 25.21
CA PRO A 28 27.11 -8.58 25.01
C PRO A 28 27.68 -8.95 23.62
N PRO A 29 28.24 -10.16 23.46
CA PRO A 29 28.86 -10.54 22.20
C PRO A 29 27.82 -10.49 21.07
N GLN A 30 27.95 -9.51 20.17
CA GLN A 30 27.13 -9.48 18.96
C GLN A 30 27.34 -10.78 18.20
N ASN A 31 26.26 -11.50 17.94
CA ASN A 31 26.31 -12.79 17.27
C ASN A 31 26.71 -12.55 15.79
N THR A 32 27.95 -12.86 15.42
CA THR A 32 28.61 -12.40 14.17
C THR A 32 28.16 -13.18 12.92
N VAL A 33 26.85 -13.30 12.73
CA VAL A 33 26.20 -13.94 11.56
C VAL A 33 25.71 -12.89 10.55
N ALA A 34 25.48 -11.65 11.00
CA ALA A 34 24.87 -10.56 10.21
C ALA A 34 25.82 -9.86 9.21
N ALA A 35 26.62 -10.62 8.46
CA ALA A 35 27.70 -10.08 7.63
C ALA A 35 27.60 -10.39 6.11
N ASN A 36 26.61 -11.18 5.65
CA ASN A 36 26.48 -11.49 4.21
C ASN A 36 25.08 -11.93 3.75
N THR A 37 24.02 -11.37 4.35
CA THR A 37 22.61 -11.59 3.97
C THR A 37 21.87 -10.25 3.85
N THR A 38 20.94 -10.16 2.89
CA THR A 38 20.03 -9.03 2.76
C THR A 38 18.97 -9.11 3.86
N ARG A 39 18.64 -7.98 4.52
CA ARG A 39 17.64 -7.94 5.60
C ARG A 39 16.24 -8.21 5.03
N ALA A 40 15.42 -8.96 5.76
CA ALA A 40 13.98 -9.04 5.51
C ALA A 40 13.35 -7.63 5.42
N GLY A 41 12.34 -7.44 4.57
CA GLY A 41 11.73 -6.15 4.31
C GLY A 41 12.58 -5.16 3.49
N THR A 42 13.76 -5.56 2.96
CA THR A 42 14.52 -4.71 2.02
C THR A 42 13.79 -4.64 0.68
N GLU A 43 13.38 -3.44 0.28
CA GLU A 43 12.80 -3.20 -1.04
C GLU A 43 13.87 -3.18 -2.16
N ILE A 44 13.48 -3.72 -3.32
CA ILE A 44 14.16 -3.58 -4.60
C ILE A 44 13.14 -2.98 -5.57
N THR A 45 13.10 -1.65 -5.65
CA THR A 45 12.26 -0.91 -6.58
C THR A 45 12.91 -0.82 -7.96
N ASN A 46 12.10 -0.84 -9.02
CA ASN A 46 12.56 -0.57 -10.37
C ASN A 46 11.51 0.22 -11.18
N THR A 47 11.96 1.22 -11.95
CA THR A 47 11.14 2.11 -12.78
C THR A 47 11.79 2.22 -14.15
N GLY A 48 11.01 2.03 -15.22
CA GLY A 48 11.46 2.17 -16.60
C GLY A 48 11.09 3.55 -17.16
N TYR A 49 11.71 3.90 -18.28
CA TYR A 49 11.45 5.16 -18.98
C TYR A 49 11.37 4.93 -20.49
N LEU A 50 10.53 5.72 -21.15
CA LEU A 50 10.46 5.86 -22.59
C LEU A 50 10.98 7.25 -22.95
N ASP A 51 12.20 7.34 -23.46
CA ASP A 51 12.72 8.57 -24.05
C ASP A 51 12.35 8.63 -25.52
N TYR A 52 11.90 9.78 -26.01
CA TYR A 52 11.57 10.01 -27.43
C TYR A 52 11.67 11.50 -27.80
N VAL A 53 11.41 11.79 -29.07
CA VAL A 53 11.29 13.12 -29.65
C VAL A 53 9.92 13.23 -30.31
N THR A 54 9.15 14.26 -29.94
CA THR A 54 7.83 14.54 -30.52
C THR A 54 7.93 14.94 -31.99
N ASP A 55 6.80 14.98 -32.71
CA ASP A 55 6.79 15.40 -34.11
C ASP A 55 7.12 16.89 -34.32
N GLU A 56 7.00 17.74 -33.30
CA GLU A 56 7.55 19.11 -33.29
C GLU A 56 9.06 19.18 -32.99
N GLY A 57 9.72 18.04 -32.73
CA GLY A 57 11.16 17.97 -32.47
C GLY A 57 11.57 18.22 -31.01
N THR A 58 10.66 18.07 -30.05
CA THR A 58 10.95 18.27 -28.62
C THR A 58 11.30 16.95 -27.94
N ASN A 59 12.37 16.90 -27.14
CA ASN A 59 12.68 15.73 -26.31
C ASN A 59 11.60 15.52 -25.23
N ALA A 60 11.10 14.30 -25.10
CA ALA A 60 10.17 13.87 -24.07
C ALA A 60 10.68 12.61 -23.37
N THR A 61 10.27 12.42 -22.11
CA THR A 61 10.52 11.23 -21.32
C THR A 61 9.25 10.88 -20.56
N ASP A 62 8.59 9.79 -20.95
CA ASP A 62 7.54 9.17 -20.14
C ASP A 62 8.15 8.16 -19.17
N THR A 63 7.54 8.02 -17.99
CA THR A 63 8.04 7.19 -16.88
C THR A 63 7.02 6.10 -16.57
N SER A 64 7.46 4.86 -16.41
CA SER A 64 6.55 3.74 -16.14
C SER A 64 6.02 3.76 -14.72
N ASN A 65 5.04 2.89 -14.43
CA ASN A 65 4.82 2.46 -13.06
C ASN A 65 6.13 1.91 -12.46
N THR A 66 6.30 2.07 -11.15
CA THR A 66 7.34 1.35 -10.40
C THR A 66 6.85 -0.08 -10.17
N VAL A 67 7.79 -1.02 -10.12
CA VAL A 67 7.58 -2.40 -9.65
C VAL A 67 8.54 -2.67 -8.49
N THR A 68 8.11 -3.43 -7.50
CA THR A 68 8.84 -3.60 -6.23
C THR A 68 8.97 -5.08 -5.87
N ALA A 69 10.17 -5.51 -5.50
CA ALA A 69 10.41 -6.82 -4.89
C ALA A 69 10.91 -6.70 -3.44
N THR A 70 10.58 -7.66 -2.57
CA THR A 70 10.92 -7.65 -1.13
C THR A 70 11.52 -8.97 -0.65
N VAL A 71 12.23 -8.95 0.49
CA VAL A 71 12.92 -10.11 1.08
C VAL A 71 12.17 -10.63 2.33
N LYS A 72 12.05 -11.96 2.48
CA LYS A 72 11.11 -12.67 3.39
C LYS A 72 11.57 -12.82 4.87
N HIS A 73 10.62 -13.07 5.79
CA HIS A 73 10.74 -13.19 7.26
C HIS A 73 10.15 -14.53 7.80
N VAL A 74 10.33 -14.87 9.09
CA VAL A 74 9.82 -16.12 9.74
C VAL A 74 9.45 -15.88 11.23
N PRO A 75 8.19 -16.11 11.67
CA PRO A 75 7.70 -15.68 13.00
C PRO A 75 7.43 -16.77 14.06
N ALA A 76 7.15 -16.32 15.30
CA ALA A 76 6.61 -17.08 16.45
C ALA A 76 6.20 -16.12 17.61
N VAL A 77 5.21 -16.49 18.45
CA VAL A 77 4.57 -15.64 19.49
C VAL A 77 4.16 -16.42 20.76
N ALA A 78 3.94 -15.74 21.89
CA ALA A 78 3.27 -16.27 23.09
C ALA A 78 2.53 -15.18 23.91
N VAL A 79 1.43 -15.55 24.58
CA VAL A 79 0.57 -14.70 25.45
C VAL A 79 0.28 -15.43 26.78
N THR A 80 0.04 -14.69 27.87
CA THR A 80 -0.40 -15.23 29.18
C THR A 80 -1.33 -14.25 29.92
N PRO A 81 -2.15 -14.69 30.91
CA PRO A 81 -2.33 -16.04 31.41
C PRO A 81 -3.39 -16.87 30.65
N ASP A 82 -3.09 -18.18 30.52
CA ASP A 82 -4.02 -19.19 30.01
C ASP A 82 -5.28 -19.37 30.88
N GLY A 83 -6.40 -19.72 30.22
CA GLY A 83 -7.58 -20.28 30.88
C GLY A 83 -7.40 -21.74 31.30
N GLY A 84 -8.21 -22.21 32.25
CA GLY A 84 -8.17 -23.59 32.74
C GLY A 84 -9.28 -24.47 32.16
N SER A 85 -9.00 -25.79 32.05
CA SER A 85 -10.05 -26.80 32.03
C SER A 85 -10.33 -27.30 33.45
N ASP A 86 -11.59 -27.58 33.76
CA ASP A 86 -12.06 -28.11 35.06
C ASP A 86 -11.77 -29.62 35.25
N GLY A 87 -11.10 -30.24 34.27
CA GLY A 87 -10.86 -31.68 34.19
C GLY A 87 -11.97 -32.48 33.48
N ASN A 88 -13.04 -31.83 33.01
CA ASN A 88 -14.12 -32.44 32.24
C ASN A 88 -13.91 -32.15 30.73
N PRO A 89 -13.91 -33.17 29.84
CA PRO A 89 -13.77 -32.95 28.39
C PRO A 89 -14.94 -32.16 27.77
N ASP A 90 -16.11 -32.15 28.42
CA ASP A 90 -17.28 -31.34 28.06
C ASP A 90 -17.49 -30.16 29.05
N GLY A 91 -16.43 -29.70 29.71
CA GLY A 91 -16.44 -28.70 30.77
C GLY A 91 -16.63 -27.25 30.30
N THR A 92 -17.14 -26.40 31.19
CA THR A 92 -17.17 -24.94 30.93
C THR A 92 -15.77 -24.36 31.10
N PRO A 93 -15.26 -23.51 30.18
CA PRO A 93 -13.96 -22.88 30.35
C PRO A 93 -13.86 -22.10 31.67
N VAL A 94 -12.80 -22.32 32.44
CA VAL A 94 -12.57 -21.60 33.70
C VAL A 94 -11.90 -20.27 33.35
N CYS A 95 -12.61 -19.14 33.55
CA CYS A 95 -12.05 -17.80 33.34
C CYS A 95 -10.74 -17.67 34.16
N GLY A 96 -9.61 -17.31 33.52
CA GLY A 96 -8.35 -17.03 34.21
C GLY A 96 -8.40 -15.73 35.03
N GLN A 97 -9.35 -14.85 34.70
CA GLN A 97 -9.64 -13.58 35.35
C GLN A 97 -11.11 -13.17 35.12
N THR A 98 -11.69 -12.33 35.96
CA THR A 98 -13.10 -11.90 35.86
C THR A 98 -13.27 -10.51 36.45
N VAL A 99 -14.03 -9.65 35.77
CA VAL A 99 -14.37 -8.29 36.22
C VAL A 99 -15.87 -8.04 36.05
N VAL A 100 -16.34 -6.87 36.50
CA VAL A 100 -17.74 -6.43 36.38
C VAL A 100 -17.80 -5.23 35.44
N GLY A 101 -18.73 -5.24 34.49
CA GLY A 101 -19.01 -4.08 33.65
C GLY A 101 -20.00 -3.11 34.29
N VAL A 102 -19.73 -1.81 34.18
CA VAL A 102 -20.69 -0.75 34.55
C VAL A 102 -21.39 -0.24 33.29
N PRO A 103 -22.69 -0.52 33.12
CA PRO A 103 -23.56 -0.03 32.04
C PRO A 103 -23.21 1.35 31.43
N GLY A 104 -22.52 1.34 30.28
CA GLY A 104 -22.12 2.50 29.47
C GLY A 104 -20.63 2.84 29.49
N GLU A 105 -19.86 2.29 30.44
CA GLU A 105 -18.42 2.52 30.63
C GLU A 105 -17.59 1.49 29.82
N ASP A 106 -16.36 1.17 30.22
CA ASP A 106 -15.54 0.10 29.63
C ASP A 106 -14.99 -0.81 30.76
N ALA A 107 -14.98 -2.14 30.57
CA ALA A 107 -14.46 -3.10 31.56
C ALA A 107 -13.13 -3.71 31.10
N VAL A 108 -12.21 -4.00 32.04
CA VAL A 108 -10.78 -4.17 31.74
C VAL A 108 -10.22 -5.49 32.27
N LEU A 109 -9.53 -6.25 31.41
CA LEU A 109 -8.75 -7.46 31.71
C LEU A 109 -7.25 -7.20 31.47
N THR A 110 -6.34 -8.07 31.95
CA THR A 110 -4.88 -7.84 31.87
C THR A 110 -4.09 -9.09 31.45
N TYR A 111 -3.12 -8.93 30.55
CA TYR A 111 -2.35 -9.98 29.89
C TYR A 111 -0.88 -9.58 29.70
N GLN A 112 -0.01 -10.52 29.30
CA GLN A 112 1.35 -10.26 28.81
C GLN A 112 1.60 -10.95 27.46
N ILE A 113 2.39 -10.35 26.59
CA ILE A 113 2.75 -10.84 25.24
C ILE A 113 4.28 -10.84 25.04
N GLN A 114 4.83 -11.82 24.31
CA GLN A 114 6.27 -11.95 24.02
C GLN A 114 6.58 -12.35 22.56
N ASN A 115 7.62 -11.73 21.98
CA ASN A 115 8.21 -12.13 20.69
C ASN A 115 9.24 -13.26 20.88
N ILE A 116 9.07 -14.37 20.16
CA ILE A 116 10.01 -15.51 20.14
C ILE A 116 10.47 -15.91 18.72
N SER A 117 10.43 -14.96 17.78
CA SER A 117 10.73 -15.13 16.35
C SER A 117 12.20 -14.88 15.96
N ASN A 118 12.50 -14.80 14.64
CA ASN A 118 13.84 -14.50 14.12
C ASN A 118 14.08 -13.04 13.65
N GLY A 119 13.10 -12.14 13.87
CA GLY A 119 13.23 -10.72 13.54
C GLY A 119 12.26 -9.85 14.34
N PRO A 120 12.27 -8.52 14.15
CA PRO A 120 11.20 -7.67 14.67
C PRO A 120 9.89 -8.11 13.99
N ASP A 121 8.85 -8.32 14.77
CA ASP A 121 7.55 -8.82 14.30
C ASP A 121 6.42 -7.93 14.85
N VAL A 122 5.26 -8.02 14.23
CA VAL A 122 4.04 -7.30 14.63
C VAL A 122 2.95 -8.33 14.85
N TYR A 123 2.41 -8.39 16.07
CA TYR A 123 1.40 -9.37 16.44
C TYR A 123 0.02 -8.75 16.46
N ASP A 124 -0.82 -9.14 15.51
CA ASP A 124 -2.22 -8.74 15.43
C ASP A 124 -3.02 -9.39 16.57
N LEU A 125 -3.68 -8.55 17.37
CA LEU A 125 -4.50 -8.95 18.49
C LEU A 125 -5.95 -9.12 18.02
N THR A 126 -6.43 -10.35 18.07
CA THR A 126 -7.82 -10.70 17.77
C THR A 126 -8.47 -11.36 18.98
N THR A 127 -9.79 -11.54 18.96
CA THR A 127 -10.54 -12.02 20.12
C THR A 127 -11.42 -13.21 19.76
N ILE A 128 -11.23 -14.33 20.45
CA ILE A 128 -12.23 -15.40 20.53
C ILE A 128 -13.21 -15.04 21.65
N VAL A 129 -14.51 -15.04 21.33
CA VAL A 129 -15.59 -14.70 22.26
C VAL A 129 -16.42 -15.97 22.54
N GLY A 130 -16.77 -16.22 23.80
CA GLY A 130 -17.52 -17.41 24.21
C GLY A 130 -19.03 -17.32 23.99
N ASN A 131 -19.70 -18.48 24.01
CA ASN A 131 -21.10 -18.71 23.61
C ASN A 131 -22.20 -17.91 24.37
N ALA A 132 -21.84 -17.10 25.37
CA ALA A 132 -22.77 -16.31 26.19
C ALA A 132 -22.79 -14.80 25.86
N ALA A 133 -21.91 -14.33 24.97
CA ALA A 133 -21.86 -12.92 24.57
C ALA A 133 -23.01 -12.51 23.63
N PRO A 134 -23.43 -11.23 23.62
CA PRO A 134 -24.20 -10.66 22.52
C PRO A 134 -23.40 -10.81 21.21
N GLN A 135 -24.10 -10.81 20.07
CA GLN A 135 -23.50 -11.19 18.77
C GLN A 135 -22.51 -10.15 18.18
N GLN A 136 -22.11 -9.15 18.96
CA GLN A 136 -21.06 -8.18 18.61
C GLN A 136 -19.67 -8.73 18.98
N LEU A 137 -19.06 -9.47 18.06
CA LEU A 137 -17.73 -10.09 18.21
C LEU A 137 -16.56 -9.07 18.22
N THR A 138 -16.84 -7.78 18.04
CA THR A 138 -15.86 -6.74 17.63
C THR A 138 -15.58 -5.67 18.67
N ALA A 139 -16.18 -5.73 19.85
CA ALA A 139 -16.09 -4.64 20.83
C ALA A 139 -14.72 -4.56 21.55
N VAL A 140 -14.02 -5.68 21.78
CA VAL A 140 -12.77 -5.67 22.57
C VAL A 140 -11.69 -4.77 21.94
N THR A 141 -11.20 -3.81 22.72
CA THR A 141 -10.08 -2.93 22.36
C THR A 141 -8.92 -3.18 23.33
N TYR A 142 -7.76 -3.59 22.82
CA TYR A 142 -6.56 -3.76 23.64
C TYR A 142 -5.84 -2.43 23.83
N TYR A 143 -5.08 -2.30 24.92
CA TYR A 143 -4.23 -1.14 25.22
C TYR A 143 -2.86 -1.64 25.69
N LEU A 144 -1.80 -0.90 25.35
CA LEU A 144 -0.42 -1.18 25.73
C LEU A 144 -0.04 -0.34 26.96
N ASP A 145 0.38 -1.04 28.02
CA ASP A 145 0.88 -0.52 29.30
C ASP A 145 2.08 0.44 29.09
N ASP A 146 2.01 1.64 29.69
CA ASP A 146 3.10 2.62 29.68
C ASP A 146 4.34 2.14 30.46
N GLY A 147 4.15 1.18 31.38
CA GLY A 147 5.16 0.56 32.24
C GLY A 147 4.90 0.73 33.74
N ASP A 148 3.85 1.44 34.15
CA ASP A 148 3.43 1.54 35.56
C ASP A 148 2.60 0.34 36.06
N GLY A 149 1.96 -0.41 35.15
CA GLY A 149 1.20 -1.62 35.44
C GLY A 149 -0.24 -1.41 35.89
N ALA A 150 -0.83 -0.22 35.73
CA ALA A 150 -2.23 0.09 36.01
C ALA A 150 -2.91 0.80 34.82
N PHE A 151 -4.14 0.40 34.50
CA PHE A 151 -4.83 0.95 33.34
C PHE A 151 -5.27 2.42 33.53
N ASP A 152 -4.76 3.32 32.68
CA ASP A 152 -5.27 4.68 32.48
C ASP A 152 -5.48 4.94 30.98
N PRO A 153 -6.73 5.07 30.49
CA PRO A 153 -7.02 5.33 29.07
C PRO A 153 -6.53 6.70 28.56
N ASN A 154 -5.95 7.55 29.42
CA ASN A 154 -5.31 8.80 29.06
C ASN A 154 -3.78 8.69 28.89
N ALA A 155 -3.17 7.59 29.37
CA ALA A 155 -1.74 7.32 29.30
C ALA A 155 -1.45 6.10 28.41
N ASP A 156 -2.12 4.97 28.68
CA ASP A 156 -2.02 3.76 27.85
C ASP A 156 -2.56 4.01 26.45
N GLN A 157 -1.93 3.36 25.46
CA GLN A 157 -2.28 3.57 24.06
C GLN A 157 -3.08 2.38 23.53
N PRO A 158 -4.28 2.59 22.91
CA PRO A 158 -5.03 1.51 22.32
C PRO A 158 -4.26 0.90 21.15
N VAL A 159 -4.21 -0.43 21.09
CA VAL A 159 -3.48 -1.22 20.11
C VAL A 159 -4.37 -2.31 19.52
N THR A 160 -4.35 -2.44 18.19
CA THR A 160 -4.85 -3.65 17.51
C THR A 160 -3.71 -4.62 17.19
N SER A 161 -2.45 -4.19 17.29
CA SER A 161 -1.28 -5.04 17.14
C SER A 161 -0.09 -4.49 17.94
N VAL A 162 0.84 -5.38 18.32
CA VAL A 162 2.04 -5.02 19.10
C VAL A 162 3.29 -5.31 18.28
N SER A 163 4.06 -4.28 17.99
CA SER A 163 5.42 -4.45 17.46
C SER A 163 6.39 -4.74 18.59
N LEU A 164 7.21 -5.79 18.43
CA LEU A 164 8.17 -6.24 19.43
C LEU A 164 9.50 -6.59 18.76
N ASP A 165 10.61 -6.18 19.35
CA ASP A 165 11.94 -6.70 18.97
C ASP A 165 12.13 -8.14 19.47
N VAL A 166 13.13 -8.86 18.93
CA VAL A 166 13.35 -10.29 19.23
C VAL A 166 13.60 -10.52 20.72
N GLY A 167 12.71 -11.27 21.38
CA GLY A 167 12.76 -11.56 22.82
C GLY A 167 12.09 -10.54 23.73
N GLU A 168 11.50 -9.46 23.19
CA GLU A 168 10.81 -8.43 23.96
C GLU A 168 9.47 -8.93 24.54
N THR A 169 9.10 -8.42 25.72
CA THR A 169 7.84 -8.72 26.43
C THR A 169 7.15 -7.43 26.85
N ARG A 170 5.82 -7.37 26.76
CA ARG A 170 4.98 -6.23 27.17
C ARG A 170 3.71 -6.68 27.91
N THR A 171 3.17 -5.82 28.76
CA THR A 171 1.83 -5.97 29.33
C THR A 171 0.77 -5.42 28.36
N LEU A 172 -0.40 -6.03 28.34
CA LEU A 172 -1.57 -5.59 27.58
C LEU A 172 -2.79 -5.53 28.51
N PHE A 173 -3.57 -4.46 28.39
CA PHE A 173 -4.94 -4.45 28.88
C PHE A 173 -5.89 -4.84 27.74
N ALA A 174 -7.00 -5.51 28.07
CA ALA A 174 -8.06 -5.80 27.12
C ALA A 174 -9.35 -5.19 27.66
N THR A 175 -9.78 -4.08 27.06
CA THR A 175 -11.04 -3.42 27.40
C THR A 175 -12.19 -4.01 26.58
N TYR A 176 -13.39 -4.02 27.14
CA TYR A 176 -14.63 -4.25 26.39
C TYR A 176 -15.57 -3.07 26.66
N PRO A 177 -15.90 -2.27 25.64
CA PRO A 177 -16.89 -1.22 25.74
C PRO A 177 -18.27 -1.84 25.88
N ILE A 178 -19.03 -1.24 26.78
CA ILE A 178 -20.18 -1.87 27.41
C ILE A 178 -21.41 -1.49 26.53
N ASP A 179 -21.69 -2.34 25.52
CA ASP A 179 -22.52 -2.13 24.32
C ASP A 179 -23.87 -1.43 24.50
N ALA A 180 -24.20 -0.66 23.48
CA ALA A 180 -25.23 0.30 23.40
C ALA A 180 -26.73 -0.12 23.53
N GLY A 181 -27.12 -1.27 24.09
CA GLY A 181 -28.55 -1.61 24.22
C GLY A 181 -29.05 -2.27 25.51
N GLU A 182 -28.19 -2.65 26.44
CA GLU A 182 -28.35 -4.02 26.96
C GLU A 182 -28.71 -4.20 28.45
N ALA A 183 -29.31 -5.36 28.77
CA ALA A 183 -29.76 -5.72 30.10
C ALA A 183 -28.58 -6.10 31.03
N GLY A 184 -28.44 -5.41 32.16
CA GLY A 184 -27.40 -5.62 33.17
C GLY A 184 -27.51 -6.91 33.99
N THR A 185 -27.52 -8.06 33.32
CA THR A 185 -27.52 -9.42 33.90
C THR A 185 -26.77 -10.44 33.04
N THR A 186 -26.06 -10.02 31.98
CA THR A 186 -25.48 -10.91 30.97
C THR A 186 -23.97 -10.99 31.11
N GLN A 187 -23.43 -12.20 31.31
CA GLN A 187 -21.98 -12.43 31.43
C GLN A 187 -21.38 -12.87 30.09
N PHE A 188 -20.29 -12.23 29.68
CA PHE A 188 -19.54 -12.60 28.47
C PHE A 188 -18.26 -13.36 28.79
N GLN A 189 -17.63 -13.90 27.74
CA GLN A 189 -16.30 -14.50 27.80
C GLN A 189 -15.47 -14.03 26.60
N ILE A 190 -14.22 -13.64 26.84
CA ILE A 190 -13.29 -12.95 25.93
C ILE A 190 -11.93 -13.63 26.05
N SER A 191 -11.23 -13.86 24.94
CA SER A 191 -9.95 -14.57 24.90
C SER A 191 -9.06 -14.00 23.80
N PRO A 192 -7.98 -13.24 24.12
CA PRO A 192 -7.03 -12.80 23.12
C PRO A 192 -6.36 -13.95 22.38
N VAL A 193 -6.19 -13.71 21.09
CA VAL A 193 -5.41 -14.50 20.13
C VAL A 193 -4.42 -13.55 19.47
N ALA A 194 -3.13 -13.76 19.73
CA ALA A 194 -2.06 -13.02 19.07
C ALA A 194 -1.62 -13.80 17.83
N THR A 195 -1.70 -13.18 16.65
CA THR A 195 -1.32 -13.76 15.36
C THR A 195 -0.13 -13.01 14.79
N SER A 196 0.88 -13.67 14.25
CA SER A 196 1.96 -12.95 13.56
C SER A 196 1.47 -12.33 12.25
N GLY A 197 1.72 -11.04 12.08
CA GLY A 197 1.53 -10.32 10.81
C GLY A 197 2.51 -10.74 9.71
N ALA A 198 3.53 -11.55 10.02
CA ALA A 198 4.48 -12.11 9.05
C ALA A 198 4.13 -13.55 8.58
N ASP A 199 3.35 -14.31 9.36
CA ASP A 199 2.74 -15.58 8.96
C ASP A 199 1.51 -15.84 9.83
N SER A 200 0.32 -15.63 9.26
CA SER A 200 -0.95 -15.77 9.97
C SER A 200 -1.34 -17.22 10.26
N SER A 201 -0.53 -18.21 9.90
CA SER A 201 -0.66 -19.60 10.41
C SER A 201 0.00 -19.78 11.78
N VAL A 202 0.76 -18.79 12.25
CA VAL A 202 1.46 -18.79 13.54
C VAL A 202 0.75 -17.84 14.51
N ALA A 203 -0.09 -18.42 15.36
CA ALA A 203 -0.87 -17.71 16.38
C ALA A 203 -0.88 -18.47 17.71
N ASP A 204 -1.15 -17.75 18.80
CA ASP A 204 -1.32 -18.27 20.15
C ASP A 204 -2.72 -17.93 20.70
N SER A 205 -3.33 -18.84 21.46
CA SER A 205 -4.76 -18.77 21.82
C SER A 205 -5.14 -19.63 23.03
N GLY A 206 -5.82 -19.05 24.03
CA GLY A 206 -6.35 -19.77 25.21
C GLY A 206 -6.77 -18.92 26.41
N ASN A 207 -6.75 -17.59 26.29
CA ASN A 207 -6.53 -16.63 27.37
C ASN A 207 -7.83 -16.05 28.01
N VAL A 208 -8.75 -16.88 28.53
CA VAL A 208 -10.17 -16.48 28.80
C VAL A 208 -10.41 -15.54 30.03
N GLY A 209 -11.22 -14.47 29.87
CA GLY A 209 -11.79 -13.56 30.91
C GLY A 209 -13.21 -13.02 30.61
N CYS A 210 -13.93 -12.31 31.52
CA CYS A 210 -15.43 -12.30 31.59
C CYS A 210 -16.11 -10.92 32.06
N ILE A 211 -17.24 -10.38 31.44
CA ILE A 211 -17.75 -8.91 31.41
C ILE A 211 -19.33 -8.63 31.19
N ASP A 212 -19.89 -7.34 31.19
CA ASP A 212 -21.32 -6.76 31.03
C ASP A 212 -21.54 -5.44 30.08
N THR A 213 -22.77 -4.81 29.83
CA THR A 213 -23.16 -3.78 28.72
C THR A 213 -24.15 -2.51 28.97
N GLN A 214 -24.42 -1.50 28.02
CA GLN A 214 -24.75 0.04 28.02
C GLN A 214 -25.37 0.86 26.76
N ASP A 215 -24.96 2.13 26.31
CA ASP A 215 -25.59 3.02 25.18
C ASP A 215 -24.67 4.06 24.34
N ARG A 216 -24.74 4.23 22.95
CA ARG A 216 -23.90 5.10 21.96
C ARG A 216 -24.46 5.31 20.44
N VAL A 217 -24.30 6.47 19.67
CA VAL A 217 -24.96 6.82 18.28
C VAL A 217 -24.25 7.80 17.20
N GLY A 218 -24.31 7.64 15.83
CA GLY A 218 -23.73 8.55 14.73
C GLY A 218 -24.03 8.39 13.17
N ALA A 219 -23.33 9.11 12.23
CA ALA A 219 -23.37 8.97 10.72
C ALA A 219 -22.10 9.44 9.91
N GLU A 220 -21.79 8.92 8.69
CA GLU A 220 -20.54 9.21 7.88
C GLU A 220 -20.71 9.26 6.31
N LEU A 221 -19.72 9.80 5.56
CA LEU A 221 -19.59 9.79 4.08
C LEU A 221 -18.13 9.48 3.62
N GLN A 222 -17.96 8.54 2.69
CA GLN A 222 -16.67 7.96 2.26
C GLN A 222 -16.46 8.00 0.73
N GLY A 223 -15.20 8.02 0.30
CA GLY A 223 -14.75 7.95 -1.11
C GLY A 223 -14.17 9.27 -1.62
N ASP A 224 -13.06 9.20 -2.37
CA ASP A 224 -12.47 10.30 -3.15
C ASP A 224 -12.17 9.76 -4.55
N ASN A 225 -12.45 10.51 -5.62
CA ASN A 225 -12.25 10.04 -6.99
C ASN A 225 -11.28 10.93 -7.78
N SER A 226 -10.35 10.34 -8.52
CA SER A 226 -9.48 11.07 -9.47
C SER A 226 -9.56 10.42 -10.85
N LEU A 227 -10.24 11.08 -11.78
CA LEU A 227 -10.65 10.53 -13.07
C LEU A 227 -10.02 11.29 -14.25
N ARG A 228 -9.82 10.58 -15.37
CA ARG A 228 -9.24 11.14 -16.60
C ARG A 228 -10.12 10.80 -17.80
N THR A 229 -10.33 11.77 -18.69
CA THR A 229 -11.21 11.58 -19.86
C THR A 229 -10.78 12.42 -21.07
N THR A 230 -11.56 12.37 -22.14
CA THR A 230 -11.42 13.25 -23.30
C THR A 230 -12.70 14.08 -23.49
N ALA A 231 -12.61 15.20 -24.19
CA ALA A 231 -13.74 16.09 -24.40
C ALA A 231 -14.42 15.84 -25.76
N PRO A 232 -15.77 15.68 -25.83
CA PRO A 232 -16.76 15.64 -24.74
C PRO A 232 -16.85 14.29 -24.04
N ALA A 233 -17.34 14.28 -22.79
CA ALA A 233 -17.65 13.07 -22.03
C ALA A 233 -18.79 13.28 -21.01
N ILE A 234 -19.38 12.17 -20.56
CA ILE A 234 -20.16 12.10 -19.33
C ILE A 234 -19.38 11.18 -18.39
N ILE A 235 -19.21 11.60 -17.14
CA ILE A 235 -18.44 10.89 -16.11
C ILE A 235 -19.34 10.69 -14.89
N VAL A 236 -19.20 9.55 -14.22
CA VAL A 236 -19.87 9.26 -12.96
C VAL A 236 -18.81 8.82 -11.95
N SER A 237 -18.70 9.54 -10.84
CA SER A 237 -17.98 9.12 -9.64
C SER A 237 -18.95 8.50 -8.62
N GLU A 238 -18.43 7.71 -7.70
CA GLU A 238 -19.20 7.03 -6.65
C GLU A 238 -18.61 7.32 -5.28
N HIS A 239 -19.49 7.60 -4.32
CA HIS A 239 -19.21 7.82 -2.90
C HIS A 239 -20.11 6.89 -2.08
N THR A 240 -19.85 6.66 -0.79
CA THR A 240 -20.71 5.85 0.09
C THR A 240 -21.15 6.64 1.32
N LEU A 241 -22.46 6.75 1.53
CA LEU A 241 -23.08 7.31 2.73
C LEU A 241 -23.42 6.19 3.71
N HIS A 242 -23.13 6.34 5.01
CA HIS A 242 -23.27 5.28 6.01
C HIS A 242 -23.86 5.79 7.35
N ASN A 243 -24.71 4.98 8.00
CA ASN A 243 -25.21 5.24 9.36
C ASN A 243 -24.31 4.51 10.40
N THR A 244 -23.70 5.26 11.31
CA THR A 244 -22.75 4.77 12.33
C THR A 244 -23.31 4.76 13.76
N GLY A 245 -24.64 4.83 13.96
CA GLY A 245 -25.29 4.77 15.27
C GLY A 245 -26.12 3.50 15.54
N ASN A 246 -26.49 3.27 16.80
CA ASN A 246 -27.40 2.19 17.21
C ASN A 246 -28.90 2.46 16.90
N VAL A 247 -29.23 3.53 16.17
CA VAL A 247 -30.60 3.88 15.76
C VAL A 247 -30.72 4.21 14.27
N THR A 248 -31.92 4.08 13.72
CA THR A 248 -32.28 4.62 12.39
C THR A 248 -32.20 6.14 12.38
N LEU A 249 -31.47 6.69 11.40
CA LEU A 249 -31.44 8.12 11.12
C LEU A 249 -32.59 8.47 10.18
N ASN A 250 -33.29 9.57 10.43
CA ASN A 250 -34.28 10.07 9.49
C ASN A 250 -33.65 11.06 8.50
N ALA A 251 -34.26 11.23 7.32
CA ALA A 251 -33.72 12.13 6.29
C ALA A 251 -33.65 13.62 6.70
N GLY A 252 -34.26 14.00 7.83
CA GLY A 252 -34.18 15.34 8.44
C GLY A 252 -33.09 15.51 9.51
N SER A 253 -32.57 14.42 10.09
CA SER A 253 -31.48 14.44 11.08
C SER A 253 -30.08 14.41 10.46
N LEU A 254 -29.99 14.54 9.13
CA LEU A 254 -28.77 14.47 8.33
C LEU A 254 -28.80 15.53 7.22
N GLN A 255 -27.67 16.16 6.93
CA GLN A 255 -27.47 17.13 5.86
C GLN A 255 -26.24 16.74 5.01
N ILE A 256 -26.34 16.81 3.68
CA ILE A 256 -25.21 16.66 2.76
C ILE A 256 -25.07 17.95 1.94
N ASP A 257 -23.94 18.62 2.11
CA ASP A 257 -23.59 19.87 1.43
C ASP A 257 -22.52 19.65 0.34
N GLN A 258 -22.41 20.63 -0.57
CA GLN A 258 -21.55 20.54 -1.77
C GLN A 258 -20.79 21.84 -2.06
N LEU A 259 -19.60 21.72 -2.65
CA LEU A 259 -18.94 22.78 -3.40
C LEU A 259 -18.84 22.36 -4.87
N PRO A 260 -19.52 23.05 -5.81
CA PRO A 260 -19.58 22.65 -7.20
C PRO A 260 -18.27 22.91 -7.94
N GLY A 261 -17.94 22.01 -8.88
CA GLY A 261 -16.77 22.13 -9.75
C GLY A 261 -17.00 22.97 -11.00
N LYS A 262 -16.14 22.79 -12.01
CA LYS A 262 -16.20 23.54 -13.28
C LYS A 262 -17.43 23.16 -14.13
N TYR A 263 -17.85 21.91 -14.04
CA TYR A 263 -18.88 21.32 -14.91
C TYR A 263 -20.24 21.18 -14.21
N PRO A 264 -21.36 21.21 -14.96
CA PRO A 264 -22.67 20.82 -14.44
C PRO A 264 -22.58 19.42 -13.80
N THR A 265 -23.11 19.30 -12.58
CA THR A 265 -23.03 18.09 -11.77
C THR A 265 -24.43 17.73 -11.27
N THR A 266 -24.81 16.45 -11.32
CA THR A 266 -26.05 15.92 -10.73
C THR A 266 -25.78 14.73 -9.82
N TYR A 267 -26.77 14.40 -8.98
CA TYR A 267 -26.62 13.49 -7.83
C TYR A 267 -27.73 12.45 -7.79
N ARG A 268 -27.42 11.21 -7.41
CA ARG A 268 -28.38 10.11 -7.31
C ARG A 268 -27.98 9.12 -6.23
N LEU A 269 -28.89 8.79 -5.31
CA LEU A 269 -28.60 7.95 -4.14
C LEU A 269 -29.17 6.53 -4.30
N GLY A 270 -28.34 5.51 -4.13
CA GLY A 270 -28.73 4.11 -4.18
C GLY A 270 -29.35 3.69 -5.52
N SER A 271 -30.46 2.95 -5.44
CA SER A 271 -31.20 2.42 -6.59
C SER A 271 -32.14 3.43 -7.27
N GLN A 272 -32.04 4.73 -6.94
CA GLN A 272 -32.75 5.79 -7.64
C GLN A 272 -32.42 5.79 -9.14
N THR A 273 -33.39 6.22 -9.95
CA THR A 273 -33.26 6.39 -11.42
C THR A 273 -33.39 7.86 -11.87
N ALA A 274 -33.70 8.77 -10.96
CA ALA A 274 -33.74 10.21 -11.19
C ALA A 274 -32.42 10.85 -10.73
N GLU A 275 -31.94 11.83 -11.48
CA GLU A 275 -30.78 12.66 -11.15
C GLU A 275 -31.26 14.00 -10.56
N TYR A 276 -30.66 14.44 -9.45
CA TYR A 276 -31.03 15.63 -8.69
C TYR A 276 -29.95 16.73 -8.77
N ALA A 277 -30.34 17.97 -8.52
CA ALA A 277 -29.43 19.13 -8.62
C ALA A 277 -28.56 19.37 -7.37
N THR A 278 -28.87 18.69 -6.26
CA THR A 278 -28.07 18.70 -5.02
C THR A 278 -28.11 17.31 -4.35
N PRO A 279 -27.07 16.92 -3.58
CA PRO A 279 -27.08 15.66 -2.85
C PRO A 279 -28.18 15.62 -1.77
N GLN A 280 -28.50 16.76 -1.12
CA GLN A 280 -29.61 16.83 -0.16
C GLN A 280 -30.98 16.50 -0.80
N GLN A 281 -31.20 16.83 -2.07
CA GLN A 281 -32.42 16.43 -2.79
C GLN A 281 -32.44 14.92 -3.05
N ALA A 282 -31.30 14.33 -3.43
CA ALA A 282 -31.18 12.88 -3.60
C ALA A 282 -31.42 12.12 -2.29
N LEU A 283 -30.87 12.60 -1.16
CA LEU A 283 -31.12 12.05 0.19
C LEU A 283 -32.60 12.18 0.59
N THR A 284 -33.19 13.36 0.43
CA THR A 284 -34.61 13.60 0.75
C THR A 284 -35.54 12.70 -0.07
N ALA A 285 -35.17 12.38 -1.32
CA ALA A 285 -35.90 11.46 -2.19
C ALA A 285 -35.53 9.98 -1.99
N PHE A 286 -34.55 9.65 -1.15
CA PHE A 286 -34.21 8.29 -0.76
C PHE A 286 -34.97 7.89 0.52
N GLY A 287 -35.01 8.79 1.50
CA GLY A 287 -35.67 8.58 2.79
C GLY A 287 -34.69 8.21 3.90
N ASP A 288 -35.22 7.57 4.94
CA ASP A 288 -34.51 7.28 6.17
C ASP A 288 -33.42 6.21 5.98
N LEU A 289 -32.33 6.32 6.75
CA LEU A 289 -31.15 5.46 6.68
C LEU A 289 -31.12 4.55 7.91
N ALA A 290 -31.41 3.26 7.73
CA ALA A 290 -31.49 2.28 8.82
C ALA A 290 -30.14 2.13 9.56
N MET A 291 -30.19 1.64 10.79
CA MET A 291 -29.01 1.30 11.60
C MET A 291 -27.99 0.49 10.80
N GLY A 292 -26.74 0.95 10.72
CA GLY A 292 -25.65 0.30 9.98
C GLY A 292 -25.80 0.29 8.45
N GLN A 293 -26.80 0.95 7.86
CA GLN A 293 -27.02 0.92 6.42
C GLN A 293 -25.99 1.78 5.67
N SER A 294 -25.47 1.25 4.57
CA SER A 294 -24.66 1.97 3.58
C SER A 294 -25.40 2.11 2.26
N VAL A 295 -25.24 3.26 1.58
CA VAL A 295 -25.90 3.57 0.30
C VAL A 295 -24.92 4.36 -0.60
N PRO A 296 -24.75 3.97 -1.88
CA PRO A 296 -23.89 4.72 -2.79
C PRO A 296 -24.51 6.06 -3.20
N LEU A 297 -23.67 7.08 -3.37
CA LEU A 297 -23.97 8.38 -3.93
C LEU A 297 -23.23 8.53 -5.25
N TYR A 298 -23.99 8.49 -6.34
CA TYR A 298 -23.47 8.75 -7.69
C TYR A 298 -23.41 10.26 -7.96
N VAL A 299 -22.30 10.70 -8.53
CA VAL A 299 -22.00 12.09 -8.87
C VAL A 299 -21.72 12.16 -10.38
N THR A 300 -22.67 12.67 -11.15
CA THR A 300 -22.61 12.69 -12.62
C THR A 300 -22.12 14.06 -13.12
N GLN A 301 -21.00 14.11 -13.85
CA GLN A 301 -20.46 15.34 -14.46
C GLN A 301 -20.54 15.31 -16.00
N GLN A 302 -20.93 16.43 -16.62
CA GLN A 302 -20.96 16.57 -18.08
C GLN A 302 -19.83 17.48 -18.61
N VAL A 303 -18.85 16.90 -19.28
CA VAL A 303 -17.71 17.61 -19.91
C VAL A 303 -18.10 18.04 -21.34
N PRO A 304 -18.10 19.34 -21.66
CA PRO A 304 -18.44 19.83 -23.00
C PRO A 304 -17.34 19.53 -24.02
N ALA A 305 -17.67 19.63 -25.31
CA ALA A 305 -16.69 19.46 -26.38
C ALA A 305 -15.78 20.70 -26.50
N GLY A 306 -14.51 20.48 -26.85
CA GLY A 306 -13.54 21.57 -27.07
C GLY A 306 -12.81 22.06 -25.82
N GLU A 307 -12.91 21.36 -24.69
CA GLU A 307 -12.10 21.63 -23.51
C GLU A 307 -10.60 21.45 -23.76
N ALA A 308 -9.79 22.28 -23.10
CA ALA A 308 -8.34 22.30 -23.29
C ALA A 308 -7.63 21.14 -22.59
N ASN A 309 -6.49 20.71 -23.14
CA ASN A 309 -5.59 19.74 -22.50
C ASN A 309 -5.20 20.19 -21.08
N ALA A 310 -5.07 19.25 -20.15
CA ALA A 310 -4.77 19.50 -18.74
C ALA A 310 -5.77 20.41 -17.99
N THR A 311 -6.99 20.60 -18.51
CA THR A 311 -8.09 21.22 -17.74
C THR A 311 -8.45 20.35 -16.55
N VAL A 312 -8.58 20.97 -15.36
CA VAL A 312 -9.03 20.34 -14.11
C VAL A 312 -10.43 20.84 -13.74
N SER A 313 -11.24 19.96 -13.15
CA SER A 313 -12.45 20.29 -12.40
C SER A 313 -12.40 19.57 -11.05
N THR A 314 -12.81 20.25 -9.97
CA THR A 314 -12.82 19.71 -8.60
C THR A 314 -14.20 19.90 -7.97
N VAL A 315 -14.88 18.83 -7.56
CA VAL A 315 -16.11 18.89 -6.74
C VAL A 315 -15.74 18.52 -5.30
N LYS A 316 -16.45 19.07 -4.30
CA LYS A 316 -16.34 18.61 -2.91
C LYS A 316 -17.69 18.33 -2.26
N LEU A 317 -17.72 17.36 -1.35
CA LEU A 317 -18.90 16.91 -0.60
C LEU A 317 -18.57 16.75 0.89
N PHE A 318 -19.55 16.98 1.77
CA PHE A 318 -19.45 16.62 3.20
C PHE A 318 -20.84 16.36 3.80
N THR A 319 -20.89 15.66 4.93
CA THR A 319 -22.14 15.27 5.63
C THR A 319 -22.08 15.62 7.12
N TYR A 320 -23.22 15.95 7.73
CA TYR A 320 -23.32 16.23 9.18
C TYR A 320 -24.75 16.06 9.72
N SER A 321 -24.88 15.89 11.03
CA SER A 321 -26.14 15.99 11.77
C SER A 321 -26.28 17.36 12.46
N PRO A 322 -27.48 17.97 12.46
CA PRO A 322 -27.76 19.22 13.17
C PRO A 322 -28.27 19.02 14.63
N GLU A 323 -28.33 17.77 15.13
CA GLU A 323 -28.80 17.47 16.50
C GLU A 323 -27.75 17.81 17.59
N THR A 324 -28.21 17.92 18.84
CA THR A 324 -27.37 18.20 20.02
C THR A 324 -27.43 17.06 21.04
N SER A 325 -26.28 16.61 21.54
CA SER A 325 -26.19 15.51 22.51
C SER A 325 -26.87 15.81 23.86
N SER A 326 -27.25 14.75 24.57
CA SER A 326 -27.90 14.76 25.88
C SER A 326 -27.39 13.61 26.76
N GLN A 327 -27.85 13.52 28.01
CA GLN A 327 -27.48 12.45 28.95
C GLN A 327 -28.02 11.06 28.55
N GLU A 328 -29.01 11.00 27.65
CA GLU A 328 -29.67 9.77 27.16
C GLU A 328 -29.41 9.54 25.65
N ARG A 329 -28.52 10.32 25.02
CA ARG A 329 -28.20 10.24 23.58
C ARG A 329 -26.94 11.04 23.21
N VAL A 330 -25.93 10.40 22.64
CA VAL A 330 -24.75 11.06 22.05
C VAL A 330 -24.96 11.33 20.56
N VAL A 331 -24.35 12.39 20.01
CA VAL A 331 -24.37 12.71 18.56
C VAL A 331 -22.93 12.78 18.07
N LEU A 332 -22.53 11.93 17.12
CA LEU A 332 -21.11 11.78 16.73
C LEU A 332 -20.62 12.69 15.57
N THR A 333 -21.49 13.25 14.72
CA THR A 333 -21.05 14.06 13.56
C THR A 333 -21.69 15.45 13.48
N PRO A 334 -21.24 16.43 14.30
CA PRO A 334 -21.70 17.81 14.22
C PRO A 334 -21.17 18.57 12.97
N TYR A 335 -21.78 19.72 12.70
CA TYR A 335 -21.58 20.62 11.53
C TYR A 335 -20.12 20.95 11.15
N ASN A 336 -19.15 20.77 12.05
CA ASN A 336 -17.76 21.16 11.89
C ASN A 336 -16.75 20.01 12.11
N ALA A 337 -17.20 18.75 12.03
CA ALA A 337 -16.36 17.56 12.27
C ALA A 337 -15.95 16.77 11.00
N GLY A 338 -16.52 17.09 9.83
CA GLY A 338 -16.28 16.35 8.59
C GLY A 338 -15.16 16.90 7.72
N ASP A 339 -14.24 16.03 7.29
CA ASP A 339 -13.37 16.29 6.14
C ASP A 339 -14.20 16.35 4.85
N PHE A 340 -13.78 17.20 3.90
CA PHE A 340 -14.34 17.21 2.56
C PHE A 340 -13.87 15.99 1.77
N ARG A 341 -14.81 15.26 1.17
CA ARG A 341 -14.53 14.34 0.06
C ARG A 341 -14.35 15.13 -1.24
N VAL A 342 -13.49 14.66 -2.14
CA VAL A 342 -13.00 15.39 -3.32
C VAL A 342 -13.03 14.51 -4.57
N ASP A 343 -13.68 15.02 -5.63
CA ASP A 343 -13.62 14.44 -6.97
C ASP A 343 -12.82 15.37 -7.90
N GLU A 344 -11.75 14.86 -8.51
CA GLU A 344 -10.94 15.56 -9.52
C GLU A 344 -11.07 14.94 -10.92
N LEU A 345 -11.13 15.78 -11.96
CA LEU A 345 -11.31 15.36 -13.35
C LEU A 345 -10.37 16.08 -14.33
N TYR A 346 -9.62 15.30 -15.13
CA TYR A 346 -8.56 15.76 -16.04
C TYR A 346 -8.83 15.39 -17.53
N ILE A 347 -8.28 16.19 -18.48
CA ILE A 347 -8.44 16.01 -19.95
C ILE A 347 -7.09 15.80 -20.67
N THR A 348 -6.98 14.83 -21.60
CA THR A 348 -5.71 14.50 -22.32
C THR A 348 -5.85 14.13 -23.82
N ARG A 349 -4.74 14.19 -24.59
CA ARG A 349 -4.50 13.58 -25.92
C ARG A 349 -2.99 13.45 -26.22
N GLY A 350 -2.61 12.55 -27.14
CA GLY A 350 -1.25 12.43 -27.69
C GLY A 350 -0.25 11.88 -26.67
N ILE A 351 -0.17 10.56 -26.53
CA ILE A 351 0.44 9.92 -25.36
C ILE A 351 1.39 8.80 -25.80
N GLY A 352 2.68 8.95 -25.46
CA GLY A 352 3.54 7.81 -25.21
C GLY A 352 3.15 7.18 -23.88
N ASN A 353 2.90 5.88 -23.87
CA ASN A 353 2.73 5.13 -22.62
C ASN A 353 3.89 4.15 -22.48
N ILE A 354 4.37 3.95 -21.26
CA ILE A 354 5.29 2.87 -20.92
C ILE A 354 4.83 2.21 -19.64
N ASP A 355 4.65 0.91 -19.70
CA ASP A 355 4.30 0.08 -18.55
C ASP A 355 5.45 -0.87 -18.21
N LYS A 356 5.58 -1.17 -16.93
CA LYS A 356 6.60 -2.06 -16.39
C LYS A 356 5.96 -3.19 -15.59
N THR A 357 6.43 -4.38 -15.86
CA THR A 357 5.99 -5.63 -15.25
C THR A 357 7.18 -6.36 -14.66
N GLN A 358 6.94 -7.27 -13.73
CA GLN A 358 7.94 -8.12 -13.09
C GLN A 358 7.40 -9.54 -12.91
N GLY A 359 8.30 -10.51 -12.94
CA GLY A 359 8.00 -11.91 -12.64
C GLY A 359 9.22 -12.62 -12.10
N LEU A 360 9.01 -13.49 -11.12
CA LEU A 360 10.04 -14.41 -10.64
C LEU A 360 10.29 -15.49 -11.70
N CYS A 361 11.56 -15.81 -11.93
CA CYS A 361 11.96 -16.98 -12.68
C CYS A 361 12.40 -18.09 -11.72
N SER A 362 12.02 -19.33 -12.02
CA SER A 362 12.58 -20.51 -11.37
C SER A 362 13.79 -21.04 -12.14
N VAL A 363 14.72 -21.67 -11.44
CA VAL A 363 15.84 -22.41 -12.04
C VAL A 363 15.60 -23.89 -11.79
N ASP A 364 15.64 -24.70 -12.85
CA ASP A 364 15.44 -26.15 -12.72
C ASP A 364 16.70 -26.88 -12.23
N ALA A 365 16.58 -28.19 -11.98
CA ALA A 365 17.70 -29.03 -11.54
C ALA A 365 18.83 -29.19 -12.58
N GLY A 366 18.63 -28.74 -13.83
CA GLY A 366 19.65 -28.64 -14.88
C GLY A 366 20.28 -27.25 -15.01
N GLY A 367 19.87 -26.28 -14.18
CA GLY A 367 20.33 -24.89 -14.27
C GLY A 367 19.70 -24.09 -15.41
N LEU A 368 18.60 -24.57 -16.00
CA LEU A 368 17.83 -23.85 -17.00
C LEU A 368 16.87 -22.86 -16.32
N LEU A 369 16.82 -21.63 -16.84
CA LEU A 369 15.96 -20.58 -16.33
C LEU A 369 14.56 -20.65 -16.99
N SER A 370 13.53 -20.80 -16.17
CA SER A 370 12.12 -20.75 -16.57
C SER A 370 11.48 -19.46 -16.05
N CYS A 371 10.90 -18.66 -16.93
CA CYS A 371 10.30 -17.36 -16.61
C CYS A 371 8.89 -17.26 -17.24
N PRO A 372 8.00 -16.40 -16.71
CA PRO A 372 6.82 -15.95 -17.43
C PRO A 372 7.22 -15.37 -18.80
N SER A 373 6.53 -15.75 -19.88
CA SER A 373 6.87 -15.28 -21.23
C SER A 373 6.56 -13.78 -21.39
N GLY A 374 7.27 -13.09 -22.29
CA GLY A 374 6.99 -11.68 -22.60
C GLY A 374 5.53 -11.46 -23.04
N GLN A 375 4.96 -12.41 -23.78
CA GLN A 375 3.56 -12.42 -24.21
C GLN A 375 2.60 -12.45 -23.01
N SER A 376 2.75 -13.41 -22.09
CA SER A 376 1.92 -13.45 -20.87
C SER A 376 2.10 -12.23 -19.97
N MET A 377 3.31 -11.65 -19.91
CA MET A 377 3.54 -10.41 -19.16
C MET A 377 2.89 -9.18 -19.81
N PHE A 378 2.64 -9.22 -21.12
CA PHE A 378 1.92 -8.18 -21.87
C PHE A 378 0.39 -8.37 -21.83
N ASP A 379 -0.10 -9.61 -21.90
CA ASP A 379 -1.54 -9.86 -21.88
C ASP A 379 -2.12 -9.70 -20.46
N ASP A 380 -1.41 -10.17 -19.42
CA ASP A 380 -1.83 -10.12 -18.01
C ASP A 380 -1.10 -9.01 -17.22
N MET A 381 -0.85 -7.84 -17.81
CA MET A 381 -0.04 -6.76 -17.22
C MET A 381 -0.45 -6.37 -15.79
N ASN A 382 -1.74 -6.39 -15.46
CA ASN A 382 -2.23 -6.05 -14.11
C ASN A 382 -1.77 -7.04 -13.03
N THR A 383 -1.56 -8.31 -13.40
CA THR A 383 -1.01 -9.36 -12.52
C THR A 383 0.49 -9.13 -12.33
N TYR A 384 1.23 -8.92 -13.42
CA TYR A 384 2.68 -8.74 -13.38
C TYR A 384 3.14 -7.33 -12.97
N LYS A 385 2.22 -6.39 -12.72
CA LYS A 385 2.48 -5.09 -12.06
C LYS A 385 2.54 -5.19 -10.54
N GLN A 386 2.03 -6.27 -9.94
CA GLN A 386 1.98 -6.42 -8.48
C GLN A 386 3.36 -6.63 -7.86
N PRO A 387 3.56 -6.33 -6.56
CA PRO A 387 4.77 -6.67 -5.82
C PRO A 387 5.07 -8.19 -5.83
N ILE A 388 6.34 -8.56 -5.68
CA ILE A 388 6.80 -9.96 -5.62
C ILE A 388 7.78 -10.17 -4.46
N GLU A 389 7.74 -11.33 -3.80
CA GLU A 389 8.80 -11.72 -2.86
C GLU A 389 9.97 -12.33 -3.63
N ALA A 390 11.19 -11.83 -3.43
CA ALA A 390 12.39 -12.34 -4.08
C ALA A 390 13.45 -12.75 -3.04
N GLU A 391 13.90 -14.00 -3.12
CA GLU A 391 14.96 -14.51 -2.26
C GLU A 391 16.35 -14.06 -2.77
N PRO A 392 17.38 -14.02 -1.91
CA PRO A 392 18.76 -13.90 -2.39
C PRO A 392 19.06 -14.97 -3.45
N CYS A 393 19.68 -14.57 -4.56
CA CYS A 393 19.92 -15.38 -5.75
C CYS A 393 18.71 -15.71 -6.65
N SER A 394 17.48 -15.33 -6.29
CA SER A 394 16.35 -15.35 -7.23
C SER A 394 16.66 -14.50 -8.46
N VAL A 395 16.14 -14.91 -9.62
CA VAL A 395 16.18 -14.13 -10.85
C VAL A 395 14.82 -13.49 -11.06
N ILE A 396 14.80 -12.16 -11.16
CA ILE A 396 13.63 -11.37 -11.51
C ILE A 396 13.75 -11.01 -12.99
N LYS A 397 12.70 -11.30 -13.75
CA LYS A 397 12.51 -10.75 -15.08
C LYS A 397 11.64 -9.50 -14.98
N TYR A 398 12.14 -8.36 -15.46
CA TYR A 398 11.33 -7.17 -15.72
C TYR A 398 10.92 -7.14 -17.19
N GLY A 399 9.64 -6.89 -17.47
CA GLY A 399 9.15 -6.55 -18.80
C GLY A 399 8.89 -5.04 -18.90
N LEU A 400 9.40 -4.42 -19.96
CA LEU A 400 9.07 -3.05 -20.36
C LEU A 400 8.24 -3.11 -21.64
N PHE A 401 7.12 -2.38 -21.68
CA PHE A 401 6.24 -2.30 -22.84
C PHE A 401 5.91 -0.83 -23.12
N ALA A 402 6.32 -0.32 -24.29
CA ALA A 402 6.01 1.02 -24.74
C ALA A 402 4.96 1.00 -25.86
N GLN A 403 3.97 1.89 -25.75
CA GLN A 403 2.91 2.10 -26.71
C GLN A 403 2.93 3.56 -27.18
N ASN A 404 2.80 3.74 -28.49
CA ASN A 404 2.44 5.01 -29.10
C ASN A 404 0.93 5.03 -29.38
N ALA A 405 0.16 5.70 -28.51
CA ALA A 405 -1.28 5.88 -28.71
C ALA A 405 -1.62 7.03 -29.68
N GLY A 406 -0.61 7.75 -30.19
CA GLY A 406 -0.74 8.81 -31.19
C GLY A 406 -0.78 8.29 -32.64
N ASP A 407 -1.02 9.20 -33.57
CA ASP A 407 -1.05 8.93 -35.02
C ASP A 407 0.15 9.47 -35.81
N ALA A 408 1.18 9.97 -35.11
CA ALA A 408 2.51 10.28 -35.63
C ALA A 408 3.57 9.29 -35.10
N LEU A 409 4.74 9.23 -35.72
CA LEU A 409 5.92 8.47 -35.26
C LEU A 409 6.53 9.15 -34.03
N LEU A 410 6.69 8.43 -32.91
CA LEU A 410 7.52 8.89 -31.78
C LEU A 410 9.00 8.67 -32.13
N ARG A 411 9.62 9.68 -32.74
CA ARG A 411 11.01 9.63 -33.24
C ARG A 411 11.99 9.40 -32.10
N GLN A 412 13.10 8.71 -32.35
CA GLN A 412 14.12 8.39 -31.33
C GLN A 412 13.54 7.77 -30.05
N GLY A 413 12.42 7.05 -30.20
CA GLY A 413 11.80 6.24 -29.16
C GLY A 413 12.72 5.11 -28.72
N ARG A 414 13.09 5.11 -27.43
CA ARG A 414 13.92 4.08 -26.81
C ARG A 414 13.46 3.81 -25.38
N LEU A 415 13.54 2.55 -24.98
CA LEU A 415 13.37 2.15 -23.58
C LEU A 415 14.68 2.39 -22.82
N ARG A 416 14.58 2.91 -21.60
CA ARG A 416 15.68 3.11 -20.67
C ARG A 416 15.34 2.51 -19.31
N ASP A 417 16.31 1.82 -18.71
CA ASP A 417 16.18 1.16 -17.41
C ASP A 417 17.45 1.36 -16.57
N THR A 418 17.36 1.21 -15.25
CA THR A 418 18.52 1.26 -14.34
C THR A 418 18.57 -0.01 -13.51
N ILE A 419 19.69 -0.72 -13.55
CA ILE A 419 19.84 -2.01 -12.85
C ILE A 419 19.67 -1.79 -11.34
N PRO A 420 18.65 -2.37 -10.67
CA PRO A 420 18.31 -2.00 -9.29
C PRO A 420 19.42 -2.24 -8.28
N ALA A 421 19.36 -1.50 -7.17
CA ALA A 421 20.19 -1.75 -6.00
C ALA A 421 20.08 -3.23 -5.57
N ASN A 422 21.16 -3.78 -5.01
CA ASN A 422 21.25 -5.19 -4.59
C ASN A 422 21.04 -6.24 -5.71
N THR A 423 21.07 -5.86 -6.99
CA THR A 423 21.00 -6.81 -8.12
C THR A 423 22.22 -6.75 -9.06
N THR A 424 22.28 -7.69 -10.00
CA THR A 424 23.19 -7.71 -11.16
C THR A 424 22.38 -8.09 -12.40
N LEU A 425 22.57 -7.41 -13.54
CA LEU A 425 21.97 -7.79 -14.82
C LEU A 425 22.63 -9.06 -15.35
N LEU A 426 21.84 -10.11 -15.59
CA LEU A 426 22.26 -11.29 -16.34
C LEU A 426 22.23 -11.00 -17.85
N GLY A 427 21.15 -10.38 -18.35
CA GLY A 427 21.07 -9.94 -19.74
C GLY A 427 19.76 -9.23 -20.09
N LEU A 428 19.72 -8.63 -21.29
CA LEU A 428 18.63 -7.83 -21.84
C LEU A 428 18.14 -8.43 -23.18
N VAL A 429 16.84 -8.53 -23.44
CA VAL A 429 16.26 -9.14 -24.66
C VAL A 429 15.23 -8.20 -25.28
N PRO A 430 15.25 -7.93 -26.60
CA PRO A 430 14.18 -7.21 -27.28
C PRO A 430 12.94 -8.10 -27.37
N LEU A 431 11.76 -7.52 -27.17
CA LEU A 431 10.47 -8.21 -27.32
C LEU A 431 9.79 -7.91 -28.66
N PHE A 432 10.41 -7.04 -29.47
CA PHE A 432 10.07 -6.75 -30.85
C PHE A 432 10.87 -7.67 -31.81
N ALA A 433 10.19 -8.19 -32.83
CA ALA A 433 10.73 -9.24 -33.70
C ALA A 433 11.06 -8.79 -35.14
N ASP A 434 10.46 -7.68 -35.60
CA ASP A 434 10.47 -7.29 -37.01
C ASP A 434 11.61 -6.29 -37.36
N TYR A 435 12.36 -5.83 -36.36
CA TYR A 435 13.46 -4.86 -36.47
C TYR A 435 14.72 -5.36 -35.73
N ALA A 436 15.90 -4.89 -36.11
CA ALA A 436 17.11 -5.15 -35.33
C ALA A 436 17.10 -4.30 -34.03
N ALA A 437 17.79 -4.76 -32.99
CA ALA A 437 17.87 -4.07 -31.71
C ALA A 437 19.24 -3.39 -31.53
N LEU A 438 19.22 -2.08 -31.29
CA LEU A 438 20.36 -1.28 -30.87
C LEU A 438 20.36 -1.18 -29.33
N TYR A 439 21.53 -1.34 -28.73
CA TYR A 439 21.74 -1.25 -27.29
C TYR A 439 22.78 -0.18 -26.95
N ARG A 440 22.58 0.52 -25.83
CA ARG A 440 23.53 1.46 -25.25
C ARG A 440 23.59 1.27 -23.74
N VAL A 441 24.77 1.48 -23.16
CA VAL A 441 25.01 1.38 -21.70
C VAL A 441 25.62 2.69 -21.23
N ASN A 442 25.12 3.25 -20.13
CA ASN A 442 25.61 4.49 -19.49
C ASN A 442 25.83 5.66 -20.47
N GLY A 443 24.98 5.81 -21.50
CA GLY A 443 25.09 6.87 -22.50
C GLY A 443 26.26 6.74 -23.50
N GLY A 444 26.88 5.56 -23.63
CA GLY A 444 27.99 5.28 -24.55
C GLY A 444 27.60 5.21 -26.04
N THR A 445 28.34 4.44 -26.83
CA THR A 445 28.00 4.19 -28.25
C THR A 445 26.85 3.19 -28.37
N TRP A 446 25.97 3.36 -29.36
CA TRP A 446 25.01 2.33 -29.76
C TRP A 446 25.73 1.14 -30.41
N THR A 447 25.30 -0.08 -30.10
CA THR A 447 25.83 -1.32 -30.69
C THR A 447 24.74 -2.37 -30.83
N ASN A 448 24.89 -3.31 -31.76
CA ASN A 448 23.99 -4.47 -31.89
C ASN A 448 24.39 -5.61 -30.92
N THR A 449 25.31 -5.36 -29.97
CA THR A 449 25.78 -6.33 -28.99
C THR A 449 24.97 -6.21 -27.70
N ARG A 450 24.33 -7.31 -27.31
CA ARG A 450 23.54 -7.45 -26.09
C ARG A 450 24.35 -7.12 -24.83
N PRO A 451 23.86 -6.24 -23.94
CA PRO A 451 24.44 -6.03 -22.62
C PRO A 451 24.17 -7.20 -21.67
N GLU A 452 25.21 -7.65 -20.97
CA GLU A 452 25.19 -8.75 -19.99
C GLU A 452 26.14 -8.44 -18.82
N ASN A 453 25.94 -9.09 -17.67
CA ASN A 453 26.81 -9.01 -16.49
C ASN A 453 27.06 -7.58 -15.93
N LEU A 454 26.09 -6.68 -16.05
CA LEU A 454 26.21 -5.30 -15.57
C LEU A 454 25.85 -5.16 -14.07
N PRO A 455 26.61 -4.37 -13.27
CA PRO A 455 26.31 -4.14 -11.86
C PRO A 455 25.12 -3.19 -11.66
N ALA A 456 24.47 -3.29 -10.49
CA ALA A 456 23.55 -2.28 -9.96
C ALA A 456 24.02 -0.84 -10.18
N GLY A 457 23.08 0.05 -10.52
CA GLY A 457 23.34 1.45 -10.86
C GLY A 457 23.76 1.70 -12.31
N SER A 458 23.99 0.65 -13.11
CA SER A 458 24.19 0.80 -14.56
C SER A 458 22.87 1.19 -15.24
N ILE A 459 22.92 2.12 -16.18
CA ILE A 459 21.80 2.48 -17.05
C ILE A 459 21.93 1.69 -18.35
N VAL A 460 20.84 1.04 -18.78
CA VAL A 460 20.73 0.37 -20.08
C VAL A 460 19.65 1.04 -20.93
N GLU A 461 19.90 1.13 -22.23
CA GLU A 461 18.98 1.68 -23.22
C GLU A 461 18.88 0.74 -24.42
N ILE A 462 17.67 0.61 -24.97
CA ILE A 462 17.37 -0.27 -26.11
C ILE A 462 16.37 0.41 -27.06
N ALA A 463 16.62 0.29 -28.36
CA ALA A 463 15.78 0.84 -29.42
C ALA A 463 15.72 -0.11 -30.62
N PRO A 464 14.64 -0.06 -31.44
CA PRO A 464 14.62 -0.66 -32.76
C PRO A 464 15.46 0.17 -33.74
N ASP A 465 16.07 -0.54 -34.69
CA ASP A 465 16.68 -0.06 -35.93
C ASP A 465 15.61 -0.22 -37.03
N LEU A 466 14.86 0.86 -37.32
CA LEU A 466 13.65 0.79 -38.13
C LEU A 466 13.93 0.76 -39.65
N ASP A 467 15.04 1.36 -40.09
CA ASP A 467 15.44 1.36 -41.51
C ASP A 467 16.59 0.38 -41.84
N GLY A 468 17.27 -0.15 -40.82
CA GLY A 468 18.29 -1.19 -40.95
C GLY A 468 19.69 -0.67 -41.23
N ASP A 469 19.98 0.61 -40.99
CA ASP A 469 21.30 1.21 -41.23
C ASP A 469 22.34 0.93 -40.12
N GLY A 470 21.89 0.43 -38.96
CA GLY A 470 22.74 0.09 -37.82
C GLY A 470 23.12 1.29 -36.93
N THR A 471 22.47 2.44 -37.10
CA THR A 471 22.67 3.65 -36.30
C THR A 471 21.33 4.17 -35.76
N PHE A 472 21.38 5.00 -34.70
CA PHE A 472 20.17 5.51 -34.05
C PHE A 472 19.90 6.96 -34.48
N THR A 473 18.92 7.13 -35.37
CA THR A 473 18.65 8.36 -36.13
C THR A 473 17.25 8.92 -35.83
N ALA A 474 16.78 9.91 -36.61
CA ALA A 474 15.42 10.43 -36.54
C ALA A 474 14.41 9.68 -37.43
N ALA A 475 14.84 8.58 -38.07
CA ALA A 475 13.96 7.60 -38.73
C ALA A 475 13.43 6.55 -37.73
N ASP A 476 14.23 6.22 -36.71
CA ASP A 476 13.92 5.24 -35.67
C ASP A 476 12.89 5.74 -34.65
N GLY A 477 12.25 4.81 -33.93
CA GLY A 477 11.31 5.11 -32.85
C GLY A 477 10.14 4.15 -32.71
N ILE A 478 9.00 4.63 -32.18
CA ILE A 478 7.75 3.85 -32.10
C ILE A 478 6.80 4.30 -33.22
N PRO A 479 6.47 3.43 -34.20
CA PRO A 479 5.50 3.72 -35.24
C PRO A 479 4.13 4.18 -34.72
N ALA A 480 3.40 4.94 -35.54
CA ALA A 480 2.07 5.46 -35.20
C ALA A 480 1.08 4.33 -34.83
N ARG A 481 0.32 4.53 -33.75
CA ARG A 481 -0.71 3.61 -33.24
C ARG A 481 -0.20 2.19 -32.92
N SER A 482 1.06 2.09 -32.52
CA SER A 482 1.73 0.81 -32.33
C SER A 482 2.20 0.55 -30.89
N ASN A 483 2.29 -0.73 -30.56
CA ASN A 483 2.85 -1.27 -29.32
C ASN A 483 4.29 -1.79 -29.53
N GLU A 484 4.91 -1.49 -30.67
CA GLU A 484 6.08 -2.20 -31.24
C GLU A 484 7.42 -2.11 -30.48
N ILE A 485 7.55 -1.44 -29.33
CA ILE A 485 8.79 -1.51 -28.52
C ILE A 485 8.53 -2.14 -27.15
N GLY A 486 9.14 -3.31 -26.92
CA GLY A 486 9.23 -3.93 -25.61
C GLY A 486 10.61 -4.52 -25.35
N ALA A 487 10.97 -4.72 -24.08
CA ALA A 487 12.23 -5.33 -23.68
C ALA A 487 12.10 -6.13 -22.37
N ALA A 488 12.83 -7.24 -22.25
CA ALA A 488 12.94 -8.04 -21.04
C ALA A 488 14.34 -7.91 -20.42
N LEU A 489 14.42 -7.52 -19.14
CA LEU A 489 15.65 -7.50 -18.35
C LEU A 489 15.63 -8.65 -17.35
N TYR A 490 16.66 -9.48 -17.34
CA TYR A 490 16.85 -10.53 -16.34
C TYR A 490 17.88 -10.05 -15.33
N VAL A 491 17.48 -9.79 -14.08
CA VAL A 491 18.39 -9.42 -12.99
C VAL A 491 18.42 -10.51 -11.94
N GLN A 492 19.58 -10.76 -11.33
CA GLN A 492 19.71 -11.65 -10.19
C GLN A 492 19.87 -10.84 -8.90
N VAL A 493 19.09 -11.18 -7.87
CA VAL A 493 19.24 -10.62 -6.53
C VAL A 493 20.55 -11.12 -5.92
N LYS A 494 21.36 -10.23 -5.34
CA LYS A 494 22.65 -10.61 -4.75
C LYS A 494 22.46 -11.51 -3.52
N GLY A 495 23.33 -12.49 -3.39
CA GLY A 495 23.38 -13.44 -2.29
C GLY A 495 24.72 -14.20 -2.28
N PRO A 496 25.04 -14.93 -1.19
CA PRO A 496 26.40 -15.41 -0.95
C PRO A 496 26.86 -16.57 -1.84
N ASN A 497 25.96 -17.27 -2.54
CA ASN A 497 26.27 -18.45 -3.37
C ASN A 497 25.46 -18.50 -4.68
N CYS A 498 25.26 -17.36 -5.34
CA CYS A 498 24.42 -17.31 -6.54
C CYS A 498 25.10 -17.99 -7.74
N ALA A 499 24.50 -19.08 -8.23
CA ALA A 499 24.83 -19.63 -9.53
C ALA A 499 24.22 -18.75 -10.64
N ALA A 500 25.00 -18.48 -11.68
CA ALA A 500 24.44 -17.96 -12.93
C ALA A 500 23.70 -19.10 -13.67
N PRO A 501 22.51 -18.86 -14.24
CA PRO A 501 21.82 -19.87 -15.04
C PRO A 501 22.61 -20.20 -16.32
N ASN A 502 22.45 -21.43 -16.83
CA ASN A 502 23.18 -21.94 -18.00
C ASN A 502 22.80 -21.27 -19.33
N GLY A 503 21.82 -20.37 -19.31
CA GLY A 503 21.35 -19.56 -20.43
C GLY A 503 20.15 -18.71 -20.00
N LEU A 504 19.74 -17.79 -20.87
CA LEU A 504 18.49 -17.04 -20.72
C LEU A 504 17.50 -17.50 -21.81
N PRO A 505 16.19 -17.58 -21.52
CA PRO A 505 15.21 -18.11 -22.47
C PRO A 505 15.11 -17.23 -23.72
N PHE A 506 14.82 -17.86 -24.86
CA PHE A 506 14.44 -17.15 -26.07
C PHE A 506 13.02 -16.60 -25.91
N GLU A 507 12.80 -15.34 -26.26
CA GLU A 507 11.49 -14.70 -26.19
C GLU A 507 11.11 -14.02 -27.51
N SER A 508 9.81 -14.04 -27.79
CA SER A 508 9.14 -13.33 -28.87
C SER A 508 7.71 -13.04 -28.41
N ILE A 509 7.12 -11.93 -28.86
CA ILE A 509 5.71 -11.60 -28.60
C ILE A 509 4.98 -11.58 -29.94
N ASN A 510 4.03 -12.49 -30.11
CA ASN A 510 3.32 -12.66 -31.38
C ASN A 510 2.43 -11.44 -31.70
N ASN A 511 1.92 -10.76 -30.67
CA ASN A 511 1.15 -9.51 -30.82
C ASN A 511 1.96 -8.35 -31.44
N PHE A 512 3.30 -8.44 -31.51
CA PHE A 512 4.15 -7.41 -32.12
C PHE A 512 4.33 -7.62 -33.64
N GLN A 513 3.83 -8.72 -34.23
CA GLN A 513 4.10 -9.11 -35.62
C GLN A 513 2.91 -8.88 -36.58
N LEU A 514 1.86 -8.15 -36.16
CA LEU A 514 0.57 -8.13 -36.86
C LEU A 514 -0.07 -6.74 -37.02
N MET A 515 0.48 -5.92 -37.94
CA MET A 515 -0.37 -4.96 -38.65
C MET A 515 -0.04 -4.64 -40.13
N PHE A 516 1.08 -5.13 -40.69
CA PHE A 516 1.41 -4.94 -42.12
C PHE A 516 0.97 -6.08 -43.04
N ALA A 517 -0.34 -6.26 -43.18
CA ALA A 517 -0.91 -7.04 -44.29
C ALA A 517 -0.67 -6.31 -45.64
N ARG A 518 0.47 -6.59 -46.28
CA ARG A 518 0.91 -5.95 -47.55
C ARG A 518 -0.20 -5.94 -48.61
N PRO A 519 -0.74 -4.76 -49.00
CA PRO A 519 -1.70 -4.67 -50.08
C PRO A 519 -1.01 -4.95 -51.44
N GLY A 520 -1.47 -5.99 -52.15
CA GLY A 520 -1.16 -6.17 -53.56
C GLY A 520 0.14 -6.90 -53.92
N ARG A 521 0.11 -8.23 -53.87
CA ARG A 521 0.72 -9.07 -54.92
C ARG A 521 -0.25 -10.14 -55.38
N SER A 522 -1.11 -9.77 -56.34
CA SER A 522 -1.75 -10.73 -57.23
C SER A 522 -0.70 -11.34 -58.17
N GLN A 523 -0.68 -12.67 -58.26
CA GLN A 523 -0.34 -13.38 -59.50
C GLN A 523 -1.64 -13.98 -60.06
#